data_AF-A0A3B0UNY4-F1
#
_entry.id   AF-A0A3B0UNY4-F1
#
_cell.length_a   1.000
_cell.length_b   1.000
_cell.length_c   1.000
_cell.angle_alpha   90.00
_cell.angle_beta   90.00
_cell.angle_gamma   90.00
#
_symmetry.space_group_name_H-M   'P 1'
#
loop_
_entity.id
_entity.type
_entity.pdbx_description
1 polymer ?
#
loop_
_entity_poly.entity_id
_entity_poly.type
_entity_poly.pdbx_seq_one_letter_code
_entity_poly.pdbx_strand_id
1 'polypeptide(L)'
;MQTIKQFIKIVDYQTWLVAGLAMMVVYFSRRFDFLVDLPTTLIGIAVVFPLVFSINSAYKQRENALNAFASLKAHGIVLYYAHREWPDGEVSHADRALGLLHRLLTAVSHHFATNSHDQSRTKQQIYAIFSDYSRSHELLRAAGVPANEISRANQYLRQIIIDFERMNNIARYRTPVTLRAY
;
A
#
# COMPACT_ATOMS: atom_id res chain seq x y z
N MET A 1 19.94 -4.92 17.02
CA MET A 1 19.61 -6.06 17.90
C MET A 1 18.22 -6.68 17.69
N GLN A 2 17.21 -5.95 17.19
CA GLN A 2 15.87 -6.53 16.94
C GLN A 2 15.84 -7.50 15.74
N THR A 3 16.64 -7.25 14.70
CA THR A 3 16.77 -8.10 13.51
C THR A 3 17.32 -9.49 13.86
N ILE A 4 18.37 -9.57 14.68
CA ILE A 4 18.95 -10.85 15.15
C ILE A 4 17.96 -11.61 16.05
N LYS A 5 17.23 -10.90 16.93
CA LYS A 5 16.17 -11.53 17.74
C LYS A 5 15.02 -12.09 16.89
N GLN A 6 14.65 -11.42 15.80
CA GLN A 6 13.67 -11.94 14.85
C GLN A 6 14.20 -13.15 14.08
N PHE A 7 15.47 -13.13 13.70
CA PHE A 7 16.15 -14.27 13.05
C PHE A 7 16.21 -15.51 13.96
N ILE A 8 16.57 -15.33 15.23
CA ILE A 8 16.60 -16.42 16.21
C ILE A 8 15.19 -16.94 16.51
N LYS A 9 14.16 -16.08 16.43
CA LYS A 9 12.76 -16.50 16.60
C LYS A 9 12.22 -17.35 15.43
N ILE A 10 12.88 -17.30 14.28
CA ILE A 10 12.54 -18.11 13.09
C ILE A 10 13.15 -19.52 13.20
N VAL A 11 14.23 -19.68 13.96
CA VAL A 11 14.83 -20.99 14.25
C VAL A 11 13.98 -21.69 15.31
N ASP A 12 12.92 -22.33 14.85
CA ASP A 12 12.02 -23.12 15.69
C ASP A 12 12.58 -24.55 15.88
N TYR A 13 12.04 -25.29 16.84
CA TYR A 13 12.41 -26.69 17.10
C TYR A 13 12.28 -27.56 15.83
N GLN A 14 11.32 -27.23 14.96
CA GLN A 14 11.12 -27.89 13.67
C GLN A 14 12.33 -27.74 12.74
N THR A 15 12.98 -26.57 12.71
CA THR A 15 14.17 -26.32 11.88
C THR A 15 15.34 -27.21 12.32
N TRP A 16 15.54 -27.35 13.62
CA TRP A 16 16.55 -28.24 14.19
C TRP A 16 16.26 -29.71 13.89
N LEU A 17 14.99 -30.13 13.98
CA LEU A 17 14.57 -31.49 13.65
C LEU A 17 14.86 -31.81 12.18
N VAL A 18 14.48 -30.93 11.25
CA VAL A 18 14.73 -31.12 9.81
C VAL A 18 16.23 -31.16 9.50
N ALA A 19 17.03 -30.27 10.10
CA ALA A 19 18.48 -30.27 9.93
C ALA A 19 19.12 -31.58 10.45
N GLY A 20 18.66 -32.07 11.61
CA GLY A 20 19.08 -33.35 12.17
C GLY A 20 18.76 -34.52 11.25
N LEU A 21 17.53 -34.59 10.74
CA LEU A 21 17.11 -35.62 9.78
C LEU A 21 17.94 -35.56 8.49
N ALA A 22 18.19 -34.36 7.95
CA ALA A 22 18.99 -34.19 6.74
C ALA A 22 20.43 -34.70 6.93
N MET A 23 21.07 -34.37 8.06
CA MET A 23 22.40 -34.89 8.40
C MET A 23 22.39 -36.42 8.53
N MET A 24 21.36 -36.98 9.16
CA MET A 24 21.22 -38.43 9.34
C MET A 24 21.06 -39.15 7.99
N VAL A 25 20.23 -38.62 7.09
CA VAL A 25 20.03 -39.14 5.72
C VAL A 25 21.33 -39.09 4.92
N VAL A 26 22.08 -37.98 4.97
CA VAL A 26 23.38 -37.86 4.29
C VAL A 26 24.40 -38.85 4.84
N TYR A 27 24.46 -39.02 6.16
CA TYR A 27 25.36 -39.98 6.81
C TYR A 27 25.04 -41.42 6.38
N PHE A 28 23.75 -41.80 6.40
CA PHE A 28 23.33 -43.13 5.97
C PHE A 28 23.52 -43.37 4.48
N SER A 29 23.25 -42.38 3.62
CA SER A 29 23.50 -42.45 2.18
C SER A 29 24.98 -42.72 1.88
N ARG A 30 25.90 -42.04 2.58
CA ARG A 30 27.34 -42.33 2.48
C ARG A 30 27.75 -43.71 3.01
N ARG A 31 27.15 -44.18 4.11
CA ARG A 31 27.53 -45.46 4.73
C ARG A 31 27.08 -46.67 3.92
N PHE A 32 25.92 -46.55 3.26
CA PHE A 32 25.28 -47.61 2.47
C PHE A 32 25.45 -47.43 0.95
N ASP A 33 26.23 -46.43 0.51
CA ASP A 33 26.55 -46.13 -0.89
C ASP A 33 25.31 -45.91 -1.79
N PHE A 34 24.26 -45.30 -1.22
CA PHE A 34 23.05 -44.94 -1.97
C PHE A 34 23.32 -43.72 -2.85
N LEU A 35 23.58 -43.97 -4.15
CA LEU A 35 23.66 -42.94 -5.19
C LEU A 35 22.25 -42.63 -5.72
N VAL A 36 21.75 -41.42 -5.44
CA VAL A 36 20.49 -40.92 -5.98
C VAL A 36 20.80 -39.90 -7.06
N ASP A 37 20.56 -40.26 -8.33
CA ASP A 37 20.63 -39.32 -9.46
C ASP A 37 19.33 -38.50 -9.51
N LEU A 38 19.34 -37.36 -8.82
CA LEU A 38 18.22 -36.43 -8.86
C LEU A 38 18.35 -35.55 -10.11
N PRO A 39 17.36 -35.54 -11.02
CA PRO A 39 17.40 -34.69 -12.19
C PRO A 39 17.43 -33.23 -11.72
N THR A 40 18.47 -32.49 -12.13
CA THR A 40 18.66 -31.08 -11.76
C THR A 40 17.44 -30.22 -12.12
N THR A 41 16.68 -30.62 -13.13
CA THR A 41 15.40 -30.02 -13.53
C THR A 41 14.36 -30.03 -12.42
N LEU A 42 14.24 -31.11 -11.63
CA LEU A 42 13.27 -31.20 -10.54
C LEU A 42 13.59 -30.19 -9.43
N ILE A 43 14.88 -30.06 -9.09
CA ILE A 43 15.37 -29.07 -8.13
C ILE A 43 15.15 -27.66 -8.67
N GLY A 44 15.42 -27.44 -9.97
CA GLY A 44 15.20 -26.16 -10.64
C GLY A 44 13.74 -25.71 -10.60
N ILE A 45 12.78 -26.60 -10.91
CA ILE A 45 11.35 -26.29 -10.85
C ILE A 45 10.94 -25.93 -9.41
N ALA A 46 11.42 -26.68 -8.41
CA ALA A 46 11.09 -26.44 -7.01
C ALA A 46 11.52 -25.05 -6.51
N VAL A 47 12.61 -24.50 -7.04
CA VAL A 47 13.12 -23.17 -6.66
C VAL A 47 12.50 -22.06 -7.53
N VAL A 48 12.44 -22.26 -8.85
CA VAL A 48 11.97 -21.24 -9.79
C VAL A 48 10.48 -20.94 -9.58
N PHE A 49 9.67 -21.95 -9.28
CA PHE A 49 8.23 -21.78 -9.13
C PHE A 49 7.87 -20.79 -7.99
N PRO A 50 8.27 -21.01 -6.71
CA PRO A 50 8.01 -20.03 -5.64
C PRO A 50 8.58 -18.63 -5.93
N LEU A 51 9.75 -18.58 -6.56
CA LEU A 51 10.40 -17.31 -6.91
C LEU A 51 9.52 -16.47 -7.85
N VAL A 52 8.98 -17.07 -8.91
CA VAL A 52 8.09 -16.37 -9.85
C VAL A 52 6.80 -15.91 -9.16
N PHE A 53 6.20 -16.71 -8.27
CA PHE A 53 5.01 -16.27 -7.52
C PHE A 53 5.31 -15.10 -6.58
N SER A 54 6.44 -15.13 -5.89
CA SER A 54 6.87 -14.05 -5.00
C SER A 54 7.06 -12.74 -5.77
N ILE A 55 7.75 -12.81 -6.92
CA ILE A 55 7.96 -11.68 -7.82
C ILE A 55 6.62 -11.13 -8.34
N ASN A 56 5.75 -11.99 -8.85
CA ASN A 56 4.45 -11.58 -9.37
C ASN A 56 3.56 -10.92 -8.29
N SER A 57 3.56 -11.48 -7.07
CA SER A 57 2.84 -10.91 -5.93
C SER A 57 3.34 -9.51 -5.56
N ALA A 58 4.67 -9.30 -5.58
CA ALA A 58 5.27 -8.00 -5.34
C ALA A 58 4.90 -6.97 -6.41
N TYR A 59 4.93 -7.36 -7.69
CA TYR A 59 4.49 -6.50 -8.79
C TYR A 59 3.01 -6.12 -8.67
N LYS A 60 2.14 -7.10 -8.38
CA LYS A 60 0.70 -6.86 -8.20
C LYS A 60 0.40 -5.90 -7.06
N GLN A 61 1.13 -5.98 -5.94
CA GLN A 61 1.00 -5.03 -4.83
C GLN A 61 1.39 -3.61 -5.24
N ARG A 62 2.48 -3.46 -6.01
CA ARG A 62 2.92 -2.15 -6.55
C ARG A 62 1.89 -1.57 -7.50
N GLU A 63 1.37 -2.38 -8.42
CA GLU A 63 0.33 -1.98 -9.38
C GLU A 63 -0.95 -1.52 -8.66
N ASN A 64 -1.43 -2.28 -7.67
CA ASN A 64 -2.60 -1.89 -6.89
C ASN A 64 -2.43 -0.54 -6.17
N ALA A 65 -1.24 -0.27 -5.63
CA ALA A 65 -0.93 1.01 -4.99
C ALA A 65 -0.92 2.17 -6.01
N LEU A 66 -0.32 1.95 -7.20
CA LEU A 66 -0.31 2.93 -8.28
C LEU A 66 -1.71 3.21 -8.82
N ASN A 67 -2.54 2.18 -8.97
CA ASN A 67 -3.93 2.33 -9.40
C ASN A 67 -4.75 3.15 -8.39
N ALA A 68 -4.59 2.90 -7.10
CA ALA A 68 -5.21 3.72 -6.06
C ALA A 68 -4.71 5.18 -6.10
N PHE A 69 -3.41 5.40 -6.30
CA PHE A 69 -2.85 6.75 -6.42
C PHE A 69 -3.34 7.50 -7.66
N ALA A 70 -3.44 6.81 -8.80
CA ALA A 70 -3.98 7.36 -10.04
C ALA A 70 -5.46 7.76 -9.86
N SER A 71 -6.26 6.87 -9.25
CA SER A 71 -7.66 7.16 -8.92
C SER A 71 -7.79 8.36 -7.98
N LEU A 72 -6.96 8.45 -6.92
CA LEU A 72 -6.94 9.59 -6.01
C LEU A 72 -6.69 10.91 -6.76
N LYS A 73 -5.68 10.94 -7.65
CA LYS A 73 -5.39 12.12 -8.47
C LYS A 73 -6.54 12.49 -9.40
N ALA A 74 -7.13 11.50 -10.07
CA ALA A 74 -8.24 11.73 -10.98
C ALA A 74 -9.44 12.38 -10.26
N HIS A 75 -9.86 11.82 -9.12
CA HIS A 75 -10.95 12.39 -8.33
C HIS A 75 -10.60 13.77 -7.77
N GLY A 76 -9.34 14.01 -7.39
CA GLY A 76 -8.88 15.33 -6.97
C GLY A 76 -8.97 16.38 -8.08
N ILE A 77 -8.60 16.03 -9.31
CA ILE A 77 -8.72 16.92 -10.49
C ILE A 77 -10.19 17.18 -10.83
N VAL A 78 -11.03 16.14 -10.80
CA VAL A 78 -12.48 16.29 -11.01
C VAL A 78 -13.08 17.23 -9.96
N LEU A 79 -12.64 17.12 -8.71
CA LEU A 79 -13.09 17.99 -7.63
C LEU A 79 -12.64 19.44 -7.85
N TYR A 80 -11.44 19.67 -8.39
CA TYR A 80 -11.00 20.99 -8.82
C TYR A 80 -11.90 21.57 -9.91
N TYR A 81 -12.22 20.80 -10.96
CA TYR A 81 -13.13 21.27 -12.01
C TYR A 81 -14.53 21.57 -11.49
N ALA A 82 -15.06 20.73 -10.59
CA ALA A 82 -16.34 20.98 -9.91
C ALA A 82 -16.35 22.31 -9.16
N HIS A 83 -15.29 22.63 -8.41
CA HIS A 83 -15.17 23.90 -7.70
C HIS A 83 -14.97 25.11 -8.61
N ARG A 84 -14.47 24.90 -9.83
CA ARG A 84 -14.26 25.96 -10.82
C ARG A 84 -15.52 26.28 -11.63
N GLU A 85 -16.30 25.27 -11.97
CA GLU A 85 -17.36 25.38 -12.97
C GLU A 85 -18.77 25.44 -12.39
N TRP A 86 -19.02 24.81 -11.23
CA TRP A 86 -20.37 24.79 -10.64
C TRP A 86 -20.81 26.10 -9.97
N PRO A 87 -19.97 26.85 -9.25
CA PRO A 87 -20.38 28.14 -8.70
C PRO A 87 -20.43 29.19 -9.82
N ASP A 88 -21.34 30.16 -9.71
CA ASP A 88 -21.51 31.24 -10.69
C ASP A 88 -20.32 32.21 -10.69
N GLY A 89 -19.25 31.85 -11.42
CA GLY A 89 -18.15 32.76 -11.79
C GLY A 89 -17.16 33.16 -10.69
N GLU A 90 -17.27 32.62 -9.47
CA GLU A 90 -16.33 32.93 -8.38
C GLU A 90 -15.00 32.17 -8.52
N VAL A 91 -13.95 32.88 -8.95
CA VAL A 91 -12.58 32.33 -9.12
C VAL A 91 -11.98 31.79 -7.80
N SER A 92 -12.41 32.34 -6.66
CA SER A 92 -11.92 31.97 -5.32
C SER A 92 -12.12 30.48 -4.98
N HIS A 93 -13.19 29.85 -5.47
CA HIS A 93 -13.46 28.44 -5.22
C HIS A 93 -12.47 27.51 -5.96
N ALA A 94 -12.09 27.88 -7.18
CA ALA A 94 -11.13 27.14 -7.98
C ALA A 94 -9.73 27.16 -7.34
N ASP A 95 -9.26 28.34 -6.94
CA ASP A 95 -7.95 28.52 -6.30
C ASP A 95 -7.86 27.76 -4.97
N ARG A 96 -8.94 27.80 -4.18
CA ARG A 96 -9.04 27.03 -2.94
C ARG A 96 -8.95 25.52 -3.20
N ALA A 97 -9.71 25.00 -4.17
CA ALA A 97 -9.68 23.58 -4.51
C ALA A 97 -8.31 23.13 -5.02
N LEU A 98 -7.66 23.95 -5.84
CA LEU A 98 -6.30 23.69 -6.32
C LEU A 98 -5.29 23.66 -5.16
N GLY A 99 -5.39 24.62 -4.25
CA GLY A 99 -4.57 24.67 -3.04
C GLY A 99 -4.77 23.44 -2.14
N LEU A 100 -6.00 22.98 -1.98
CA LEU A 100 -6.30 21.74 -1.23
C LEU A 100 -5.75 20.50 -1.94
N LEU A 101 -5.82 20.43 -3.26
CA LEU A 101 -5.28 19.32 -4.05
C LEU A 101 -3.76 19.27 -3.91
N HIS A 102 -3.08 20.41 -4.04
CA HIS A 102 -1.63 20.50 -3.87
C HIS A 102 -1.22 20.09 -2.45
N ARG A 103 -1.88 20.64 -1.43
CA ARG A 103 -1.64 20.26 -0.01
C ARG A 103 -1.85 18.76 0.21
N LEU A 104 -2.91 18.19 -0.35
CA LEU A 104 -3.21 16.77 -0.24
C LEU A 104 -2.11 15.91 -0.86
N LEU A 105 -1.72 16.19 -2.11
CA LEU A 105 -0.69 15.40 -2.81
C LEU A 105 0.67 15.48 -2.10
N THR A 106 1.05 16.66 -1.62
CA THR A 106 2.27 16.85 -0.84
C THR A 106 2.22 16.10 0.50
N ALA A 107 1.10 16.17 1.23
CA ALA A 107 0.92 15.47 2.49
C ALA A 107 0.92 13.94 2.31
N VAL A 108 0.27 13.43 1.26
CA VAL A 108 0.28 12.01 0.88
C VAL A 108 1.69 11.55 0.54
N SER A 109 2.43 12.31 -0.28
CA SER A 109 3.83 12.00 -0.60
C SER A 109 4.71 11.97 0.64
N HIS A 110 4.57 12.97 1.52
CA HIS A 110 5.31 13.05 2.78
C HIS A 110 4.98 11.88 3.72
N HIS A 111 3.71 11.51 3.84
CA HIS A 111 3.26 10.39 4.66
C HIS A 111 3.92 9.06 4.24
N PHE A 112 4.00 8.79 2.94
CA PHE A 112 4.65 7.58 2.43
C PHE A 112 6.18 7.64 2.41
N ALA A 113 6.79 8.83 2.47
CA ALA A 113 8.23 9.00 2.60
C ALA A 113 8.74 8.94 4.06
N THR A 114 7.85 9.17 5.04
CA THR A 114 8.21 9.26 6.46
C THR A 114 8.30 7.89 7.13
N ASN A 115 9.23 7.74 8.09
CA ASN A 115 9.41 6.53 8.90
C ASN A 115 8.16 6.19 9.73
N SER A 116 7.99 4.90 10.04
CA SER A 116 6.79 4.31 10.67
C SER A 116 6.38 4.90 12.03
N HIS A 117 7.30 5.49 12.79
CA HIS A 117 6.99 6.12 14.08
C HIS A 117 6.17 7.42 13.96
N ASP A 118 6.32 8.16 12.85
CA ASP A 118 5.66 9.46 12.64
C ASP A 118 4.48 9.38 11.64
N GLN A 119 4.14 8.17 11.19
CA GLN A 119 3.02 7.93 10.29
C GLN A 119 1.66 8.31 10.91
N SER A 120 1.49 8.22 12.23
CA SER A 120 0.24 8.60 12.89
C SER A 120 -0.02 10.12 12.79
N ARG A 121 1.01 10.96 12.96
CA ARG A 121 0.87 12.42 12.87
C ARG A 121 0.60 12.88 11.45
N THR A 122 1.38 12.36 10.50
CA THR A 122 1.19 12.66 9.07
C THR A 122 -0.17 12.18 8.56
N LYS A 123 -0.68 11.05 9.06
CA LYS A 123 -2.05 10.60 8.76
C LYS A 123 -3.11 11.58 9.28
N GLN A 124 -2.95 12.09 10.50
CA GLN A 124 -3.85 13.12 11.05
C GLN A 124 -3.84 14.40 10.21
N GLN A 125 -2.68 14.82 9.69
CA GLN A 125 -2.59 15.97 8.78
C GLN A 125 -3.41 15.76 7.50
N ILE A 126 -3.37 14.55 6.93
CA ILE A 126 -4.19 14.21 5.75
C ILE A 126 -5.69 14.27 6.07
N TYR A 127 -6.08 13.76 7.24
CA TYR A 127 -7.49 13.84 7.68
C TYR A 127 -7.97 15.28 7.91
N ALA A 128 -7.10 16.16 8.40
CA ALA A 128 -7.42 17.58 8.48
C ALA A 128 -7.68 18.18 7.08
N ILE A 129 -6.90 17.79 6.06
CA ILE A 129 -7.13 18.22 4.68
C ILE A 129 -8.46 17.69 4.13
N PHE A 130 -8.85 16.45 4.46
CA PHE A 130 -10.18 15.94 4.10
C PHE A 130 -11.31 16.73 4.77
N SER A 131 -11.13 17.16 6.02
CA SER A 131 -12.07 18.05 6.69
C SER A 131 -12.15 19.42 6.00
N ASP A 132 -11.02 19.98 5.57
CA ASP A 132 -10.96 21.23 4.80
C ASP A 132 -11.72 21.10 3.45
N TYR A 133 -11.59 19.97 2.76
CA TYR A 133 -12.39 19.68 1.56
C TYR A 133 -13.89 19.63 1.85
N SER A 134 -14.30 18.94 2.91
CA SER A 134 -15.71 18.89 3.32
C SER A 134 -16.26 20.30 3.59
N ARG A 135 -15.47 21.17 4.24
CA ARG A 135 -15.86 22.58 4.47
C ARG A 135 -15.91 23.37 3.16
N SER A 136 -15.01 23.09 2.22
CA SER A 136 -15.05 23.70 0.88
C SER A 136 -16.34 23.39 0.13
N HIS A 137 -16.91 22.18 0.30
CA HIS A 137 -18.20 21.82 -0.29
C HIS A 137 -19.37 22.58 0.33
N GLU A 138 -19.31 22.87 1.63
CA GLU A 138 -20.32 23.71 2.29
C GLU A 138 -20.30 25.16 1.75
N LEU A 139 -19.11 25.66 1.41
CA LEU A 139 -18.98 26.96 0.77
C LEU A 139 -19.52 26.96 -0.67
N LEU A 140 -19.39 25.86 -1.41
CA LEU A 140 -20.06 25.71 -2.71
C LEU A 140 -21.59 25.72 -2.55
N ARG A 141 -22.11 25.04 -1.51
CA ARG A 141 -23.55 25.07 -1.20
C ARG A 141 -24.02 26.49 -0.90
N ALA A 142 -23.25 27.26 -0.13
CA ALA A 142 -23.53 28.67 0.15
C ALA A 142 -23.49 29.55 -1.11
N ALA A 143 -22.65 29.20 -2.09
CA ALA A 143 -22.55 29.87 -3.39
C ALA A 143 -23.67 29.48 -4.38
N GLY A 144 -24.72 28.78 -3.93
CA GLY A 144 -25.88 28.45 -4.75
C GLY A 144 -25.78 27.16 -5.56
N VAL A 145 -24.69 26.40 -5.42
CA VAL A 145 -24.52 25.11 -6.13
C VAL A 145 -25.62 24.12 -5.70
N PRO A 146 -26.34 23.51 -6.67
CA PRO A 146 -27.41 22.55 -6.38
C PRO A 146 -27.00 21.38 -5.49
N ALA A 147 -27.90 20.92 -4.63
CA ALA A 147 -27.63 19.86 -3.65
C ALA A 147 -27.19 18.51 -4.28
N ASN A 148 -27.67 18.21 -5.49
CA ASN A 148 -27.29 17.02 -6.25
C ASN A 148 -25.81 17.09 -6.71
N GLU A 149 -25.31 18.25 -7.10
CA GLU A 149 -23.91 18.47 -7.47
C GLU A 149 -23.00 18.39 -6.24
N ILE A 150 -23.41 19.02 -5.13
CA ILE A 150 -22.69 18.90 -3.85
C ILE A 150 -22.60 17.42 -3.40
N SER A 151 -23.66 16.64 -3.59
CA SER A 151 -23.63 15.20 -3.33
C SER A 151 -22.59 14.47 -4.18
N ARG A 152 -22.43 14.83 -5.46
CA ARG A 152 -21.37 14.29 -6.34
C ARG A 152 -19.97 14.68 -5.86
N ALA A 153 -19.75 15.95 -5.46
CA ALA A 153 -18.48 16.38 -4.88
C ALA A 153 -18.12 15.57 -3.62
N ASN A 154 -19.10 15.31 -2.75
CA ASN A 154 -18.91 14.44 -1.58
C ASN A 154 -18.56 12.99 -1.95
N GLN A 155 -19.13 12.46 -3.04
CA GLN A 155 -18.77 11.13 -3.55
C GLN A 155 -17.32 11.10 -4.07
N TYR A 156 -16.88 12.14 -4.77
CA TYR A 156 -15.48 12.26 -5.21
C TYR A 156 -14.51 12.33 -4.03
N LEU A 157 -14.83 13.13 -3.01
CA LEU A 157 -14.04 13.18 -1.77
C LEU A 157 -14.02 11.83 -1.05
N ARG A 158 -15.16 11.14 -0.95
CA ARG A 158 -15.21 9.78 -0.41
C ARG A 158 -14.26 8.84 -1.15
N GLN A 159 -14.23 8.92 -2.49
CA GLN A 159 -13.36 8.07 -3.29
C GLN A 159 -11.88 8.38 -3.05
N ILE A 160 -11.50 9.65 -2.95
CA ILE A 160 -10.15 10.09 -2.54
C ILE A 160 -9.75 9.47 -1.19
N ILE A 161 -10.66 9.51 -0.20
CA ILE A 161 -10.41 8.95 1.14
C ILE A 161 -10.21 7.43 1.08
N ILE A 162 -11.06 6.73 0.34
CA ILE A 162 -10.96 5.27 0.15
C ILE A 162 -9.63 4.90 -0.50
N ASP A 163 -9.23 5.61 -1.55
CA ASP A 163 -7.99 5.34 -2.26
C ASP A 163 -6.76 5.63 -1.39
N PHE A 164 -6.80 6.68 -0.57
CA PHE A 164 -5.77 6.93 0.43
C PHE A 164 -5.66 5.78 1.46
N GLU A 165 -6.78 5.36 2.06
CA GLU A 165 -6.76 4.26 3.03
C GLU A 165 -6.33 2.93 2.39
N ARG A 166 -6.69 2.69 1.13
CA ARG A 166 -6.22 1.52 0.38
C ARG A 166 -4.70 1.54 0.22
N MET A 167 -4.12 2.66 -0.20
CA MET A 167 -2.66 2.79 -0.29
C MET A 167 -2.00 2.62 1.09
N ASN A 168 -2.56 3.24 2.13
CA ASN A 168 -2.05 3.13 3.50
C ASN A 168 -2.10 1.67 4.01
N ASN A 169 -3.17 0.94 3.73
CA ASN A 169 -3.27 -0.48 4.07
C ASN A 169 -2.26 -1.33 3.31
N ILE A 170 -2.06 -1.09 2.00
CA ILE A 170 -1.03 -1.79 1.22
C ILE A 170 0.35 -1.52 1.81
N ALA A 171 0.64 -0.29 2.26
CA ALA A 171 1.92 0.06 2.87
C ALA A 171 2.12 -0.57 4.26
N ARG A 172 1.09 -0.55 5.12
CA ARG A 172 1.15 -1.08 6.50
C ARG A 172 1.16 -2.60 6.57
N TYR A 173 0.38 -3.27 5.72
CA TYR A 173 0.21 -4.71 5.74
C TYR A 173 1.03 -5.42 4.65
N ARG A 174 2.18 -4.85 4.24
CA ARG A 174 3.13 -5.56 3.39
C ARG A 174 3.57 -6.84 4.10
N THR A 175 3.21 -7.98 3.49
CA THR A 175 3.63 -9.36 3.81
C THR A 175 3.80 -9.70 5.30
N PRO A 176 3.01 -10.64 5.86
CA PRO A 176 3.29 -11.18 7.19
C PRO A 176 4.77 -11.51 7.34
N VAL A 177 5.39 -11.08 8.45
CA VAL A 177 6.82 -11.29 8.73
C VAL A 177 7.23 -12.76 8.55
N THR A 178 6.28 -13.68 8.72
CA THR A 178 6.42 -15.13 8.51
C THR A 178 6.72 -15.54 7.06
N LEU A 179 6.34 -14.74 6.04
CA LEU A 179 6.61 -15.00 4.62
C LEU A 179 7.88 -14.31 4.10
N ARG A 180 8.53 -13.43 4.89
CA ARG A 180 9.82 -12.82 4.53
C ARG A 180 11.03 -13.73 4.78
N ALA A 181 10.81 -14.86 5.45
CA ALA A 181 11.84 -15.79 5.89
C ALA A 181 11.88 -17.10 5.07
N TYR A 182 11.03 -17.21 4.04
CA TYR A 182 11.04 -18.29 3.06
C TYR A 182 11.70 -17.83 1.76
#